data_AF-A0A7G8EX24-F1
#
_entry.id   AF-A0A7G8EX24-F1
#
_cell.length_a   1.000
_cell.length_b   1.000
_cell.length_c   1.000
_cell.angle_alpha   90.00
_cell.angle_beta   90.00
_cell.angle_gamma   90.00
#
_symmetry.space_group_name_H-M   'P 1'
#
loop_
_entity.id
_entity.type
_entity.pdbx_description
1 polymer ?
#
loop_
_entity_poly.entity_id
_entity_poly.type
_entity_poly.pdbx_seq_one_letter_code
_entity_poly.pdbx_strand_id
1 'polypeptide(L)'
;MKAYAEAIRDQLERCGPEPPVLVGHSLAGIGIAEAMATAPIALDQLVLVAALVLQPGERAIDRIPESRRPSYFELAEASADQTIALSAEVTRKAFFNDLDESQAAAYHARLTPQPLGVYLEESRFDLSTLACPKH
;
A
#
# COMPACT_ATOMS: atom_id res chain seq x y z
N MET A 1 -8.10 -3.38 -5.49
CA MET A 1 -7.03 -2.46 -5.93
C MET A 1 -7.55 -1.30 -6.78
N LYS A 2 -8.58 -1.50 -7.63
CA LYS A 2 -9.16 -0.47 -8.52
C LYS A 2 -9.42 0.90 -7.86
N ALA A 3 -10.08 0.92 -6.69
CA ALA A 3 -10.39 2.18 -5.99
C ALA A 3 -9.14 2.94 -5.53
N TYR A 4 -8.05 2.24 -5.18
CA TYR A 4 -6.78 2.89 -4.84
C TYR A 4 -6.15 3.55 -6.06
N ALA A 5 -6.17 2.84 -7.19
CA ALA A 5 -5.67 3.38 -8.44
C ALA A 5 -6.47 4.59 -8.90
N GLU A 6 -7.80 4.54 -8.86
CA GLU A 6 -8.67 5.69 -9.14
C GLU A 6 -8.31 6.90 -8.26
N ALA A 7 -8.22 6.71 -6.94
CA ALA A 7 -7.86 7.79 -6.03
C ALA A 7 -6.46 8.38 -6.30
N ILE A 8 -5.48 7.53 -6.66
CA ILE A 8 -4.13 7.98 -7.03
C ILE A 8 -4.19 8.81 -8.32
N ARG A 9 -4.90 8.34 -9.36
CA ARG A 9 -5.01 9.07 -10.62
C ARG A 9 -5.73 10.40 -10.45
N ASP A 10 -6.85 10.40 -9.74
CA ASP A 10 -7.62 11.61 -9.42
C ASP A 10 -6.74 12.65 -8.70
N GLN A 11 -5.85 12.19 -7.82
CA GLN A 11 -4.92 13.07 -7.13
C GLN A 11 -3.82 13.60 -8.06
N LEU A 12 -3.27 12.77 -8.94
CA LEU A 12 -2.25 13.19 -9.91
C LEU A 12 -2.80 14.22 -10.89
N GLU A 13 -4.05 14.05 -11.36
CA GLU A 13 -4.73 15.04 -12.22
C GLU A 13 -4.91 16.40 -11.52
N ARG A 14 -5.10 16.39 -10.19
CA ARG A 14 -5.22 17.62 -9.38
C ARG A 14 -3.88 18.32 -9.15
N CYS A 15 -2.74 17.63 -9.31
CA CYS A 15 -1.41 18.21 -9.14
C CYS A 15 -1.04 19.19 -10.27
N GLY A 16 -1.77 19.15 -11.39
CA GLY A 16 -1.56 20.04 -12.53
C GLY A 16 -0.99 19.30 -13.75
N PRO A 17 -0.63 20.05 -14.81
CA PRO A 17 -0.22 19.46 -16.08
C PRO A 17 1.22 18.94 -16.09
N GLU A 18 2.06 19.37 -15.15
CA GLU A 18 3.46 18.95 -15.07
C GLU A 18 3.59 17.57 -14.38
N PRO A 19 4.46 16.67 -14.87
CA PRO A 19 4.71 15.38 -14.23
C PRO A 19 5.16 15.57 -12.76
N PRO A 20 4.44 15.01 -11.77
CA PRO A 20 4.80 15.19 -10.37
C PRO A 20 5.86 14.18 -9.91
N VAL A 21 6.50 14.47 -8.78
CA VAL A 21 7.21 13.48 -7.97
C VAL A 21 6.20 12.71 -7.13
N LEU A 22 6.07 11.41 -7.37
CA LEU A 22 5.18 10.53 -6.61
C LEU A 22 5.98 9.71 -5.60
N VAL A 23 5.62 9.83 -4.32
CA VAL A 23 6.23 9.04 -3.24
C VAL A 23 5.22 8.03 -2.70
N GLY A 24 5.50 6.74 -2.86
CA GLY A 24 4.68 5.63 -2.37
C GLY A 24 5.32 4.91 -1.20
N HIS A 25 4.56 4.70 -0.12
CA HIS A 25 5.00 3.94 1.05
C HIS A 25 4.22 2.64 1.24
N SER A 26 4.89 1.56 1.63
CA SER A 26 4.26 0.28 2.00
C SER A 26 3.31 -0.26 0.90
N LEU A 27 2.03 -0.49 1.23
CA LEU A 27 1.01 -0.94 0.28
C LEU A 27 0.80 -0.02 -0.93
N ALA A 28 1.26 1.23 -0.89
CA ALA A 28 1.09 2.16 -1.99
C ALA A 28 1.69 1.65 -3.31
N GLY A 29 2.76 0.84 -3.27
CA GLY A 29 3.36 0.26 -4.48
C GLY A 29 2.35 -0.55 -5.29
N ILE A 30 1.43 -1.26 -4.65
CA ILE A 30 0.36 -2.01 -5.31
C ILE A 30 -0.64 -1.07 -5.99
N GLY A 31 -1.08 -0.04 -5.28
CA GLY A 31 -2.03 0.94 -5.82
C GLY A 31 -1.43 1.71 -7.00
N ILE A 32 -0.14 2.05 -6.93
CA ILE A 32 0.58 2.74 -8.00
C ILE A 32 0.75 1.81 -9.21
N ALA A 33 1.12 0.55 -9.01
CA ALA A 33 1.19 -0.45 -10.08
C ALA A 33 -0.15 -0.55 -10.83
N GLU A 34 -1.24 -0.66 -10.08
CA GLU A 34 -2.59 -0.74 -10.63
C GLU A 34 -3.01 0.54 -11.37
N ALA A 35 -2.61 1.72 -10.89
CA ALA A 35 -2.83 2.98 -11.59
C ALA A 35 -2.11 3.01 -12.94
N MET A 36 -0.84 2.59 -12.97
CA MET A 36 -0.03 2.53 -14.20
C MET A 36 -0.53 1.47 -15.18
N ALA A 37 -1.04 0.34 -14.68
CA ALA A 37 -1.60 -0.74 -15.51
C ALA A 37 -2.82 -0.29 -16.33
N THR A 38 -3.65 0.56 -15.73
CA THR A 38 -4.96 0.95 -16.27
C THR A 38 -4.88 2.19 -17.15
N ALA A 39 -4.05 3.15 -16.76
CA ALA A 39 -3.73 4.33 -17.56
C ALA A 39 -2.32 4.81 -17.16
N PRO A 40 -1.30 4.58 -17.99
CA PRO A 40 0.05 5.09 -17.71
C PRO A 40 0.05 6.61 -17.52
N ILE A 41 0.66 7.09 -16.44
CA ILE A 41 0.75 8.52 -16.11
C ILE A 41 2.22 8.93 -16.15
N ALA A 42 2.49 10.09 -16.73
CA ALA A 42 3.81 10.69 -16.70
C ALA A 42 4.14 11.18 -15.29
N LEU A 43 5.26 10.72 -14.74
CA LEU A 43 5.81 11.14 -13.46
C LEU A 43 7.20 11.71 -13.71
N ASP A 44 7.59 12.76 -12.99
CA ASP A 44 8.98 13.24 -12.99
C ASP A 44 9.87 12.21 -12.28
N GLN A 45 9.43 11.75 -11.10
CA GLN A 45 10.09 10.69 -10.33
C GLN A 45 9.07 9.81 -9.61
N LEU A 46 9.41 8.54 -9.45
CA LEU A 46 8.72 7.61 -8.55
C LEU A 46 9.68 7.17 -7.45
N VAL A 47 9.34 7.49 -6.19
CA VAL A 47 10.10 7.10 -5.00
C VAL A 47 9.29 6.08 -4.19
N LEU A 48 9.87 4.90 -3.96
CA LEU A 48 9.24 3.81 -3.22
C LEU A 48 9.92 3.63 -1.87
N VAL A 49 9.22 3.95 -0.79
CA VAL A 49 9.74 3.86 0.58
C VAL A 49 9.15 2.64 1.25
N ALA A 50 9.97 1.60 1.50
CA ALA A 50 9.53 0.34 2.10
C ALA A 50 8.26 -0.23 1.44
N ALA A 51 8.09 0.01 0.13
CA ALA A 51 6.86 -0.32 -0.58
C ALA A 51 6.89 -1.74 -1.15
N LEU A 52 5.70 -2.33 -1.30
CA LEU A 52 5.55 -3.62 -1.98
C LEU A 52 5.66 -3.42 -3.49
N VAL A 53 6.64 -4.08 -4.10
CA VAL A 53 6.82 -4.16 -5.55
C VAL A 53 6.56 -5.61 -5.96
N LEU A 54 5.38 -5.85 -6.51
CA LEU A 54 4.91 -7.17 -6.91
C LEU A 54 5.10 -7.35 -8.42
N GLN A 55 5.54 -8.54 -8.81
CA GLN A 55 5.53 -8.98 -10.20
C GLN A 55 4.09 -9.31 -10.63
N PRO A 56 3.77 -9.25 -11.93
CA PRO A 56 2.46 -9.65 -12.42
C PRO A 56 2.09 -11.07 -11.98
N GLY A 57 0.87 -11.24 -11.47
CA GLY A 57 0.38 -12.50 -10.89
C GLY A 57 0.74 -12.73 -9.41
N GLU A 58 1.63 -11.93 -8.82
CA GLU A 58 1.91 -12.02 -7.38
C GLU A 58 0.88 -11.25 -6.55
N ARG A 59 0.62 -11.71 -5.34
CA ARG A 59 -0.28 -11.07 -4.38
C ARG A 59 0.49 -10.60 -3.15
N ALA A 60 -0.01 -9.55 -2.51
CA ALA A 60 0.65 -8.98 -1.33
C ALA A 60 0.70 -9.99 -0.16
N ILE A 61 -0.35 -10.80 -0.01
CA ILE A 61 -0.44 -11.80 1.07
C ILE A 61 0.70 -12.83 1.00
N ASP A 62 1.21 -13.12 -0.21
CA ASP A 62 2.30 -14.07 -0.42
C ASP A 62 3.65 -13.51 0.06
N ARG A 63 3.77 -12.18 0.20
CA ARG A 63 4.94 -11.49 0.78
C ARG A 63 4.93 -11.46 2.31
N ILE A 64 3.82 -11.81 2.94
CA ILE A 64 3.73 -11.93 4.40
C ILE A 64 4.27 -13.30 4.82
N PRO A 65 5.07 -13.39 5.91
CA PRO A 65 5.55 -14.67 6.43
C PRO A 65 4.38 -15.65 6.67
N GLU A 66 4.56 -16.91 6.29
CA GLU A 66 3.50 -17.93 6.35
C GLU A 66 2.86 -18.05 7.73
N SER A 67 3.68 -17.99 8.80
CA SER A 67 3.21 -18.03 10.19
C SER A 67 2.32 -16.86 10.58
N ARG A 68 2.37 -15.74 9.84
CA ARG A 68 1.56 -14.54 10.06
C ARG A 68 0.35 -14.44 9.15
N ARG A 69 0.29 -15.18 8.04
CA ARG A 69 -0.84 -15.08 7.09
C ARG A 69 -2.20 -15.39 7.75
N PRO A 70 -2.36 -16.42 8.60
CA PRO A 70 -3.65 -16.73 9.22
C PRO A 70 -4.28 -15.54 9.94
N SER A 71 -3.49 -14.72 10.65
CA SER A 71 -4.01 -13.58 11.40
C SER A 71 -4.67 -12.52 10.50
N TYR A 72 -4.25 -12.40 9.23
CA TYR A 72 -4.89 -11.48 8.29
C TYR A 72 -6.32 -11.92 7.96
N PHE A 73 -6.52 -13.22 7.77
CA PHE A 73 -7.84 -13.80 7.51
C PHE A 73 -8.71 -13.78 8.76
N GLU A 74 -8.16 -14.17 9.92
CA GLU A 74 -8.89 -14.17 11.20
C GLU A 74 -9.38 -12.77 11.58
N LEU A 75 -8.53 -11.74 11.44
CA LEU A 75 -8.93 -10.36 11.72
C LEU A 75 -10.01 -9.86 10.74
N ALA A 76 -9.88 -10.19 9.45
CA ALA A 76 -10.88 -9.83 8.46
C ALA A 76 -12.22 -10.53 8.67
N GLU A 77 -12.20 -11.82 9.01
CA GLU A 77 -13.41 -12.61 9.32
C GLU A 77 -14.11 -12.11 10.58
N ALA A 78 -13.36 -11.68 11.59
CA ALA A 78 -13.90 -11.07 12.80
C ALA A 78 -14.45 -9.64 12.58
N SER A 79 -14.16 -9.01 11.44
CA SER A 79 -14.64 -7.66 11.10
C SER A 79 -15.96 -7.70 10.34
N ALA A 80 -16.74 -6.61 10.42
CA ALA A 80 -18.02 -6.52 9.70
C ALA A 80 -17.86 -6.35 8.17
N ASP A 81 -16.68 -5.90 7.72
CA ASP A 81 -16.45 -5.40 6.36
C ASP A 81 -15.16 -5.96 5.71
N GLN A 82 -14.68 -7.11 6.19
CA GLN A 82 -13.50 -7.81 5.66
C GLN A 82 -12.22 -6.95 5.71
N THR A 83 -12.02 -6.24 6.81
CA THR A 83 -10.87 -5.39 7.07
C THR A 83 -9.99 -5.89 8.21
N ILE A 84 -8.71 -5.55 8.14
CA ILE A 84 -7.70 -5.89 9.12
C ILE A 84 -7.43 -4.66 9.97
N ALA A 85 -7.72 -4.75 11.27
CA ALA A 85 -7.32 -3.76 12.26
C ALA A 85 -6.43 -4.45 13.32
N LEU A 86 -5.23 -3.93 13.52
CA LEU A 86 -4.30 -4.48 14.50
C LEU A 86 -4.55 -3.86 15.87
N SER A 87 -4.27 -4.59 16.95
CA SER A 87 -4.27 -4.00 18.29
C SER A 87 -3.14 -2.97 18.43
N ALA A 88 -3.26 -2.08 19.40
CA ALA A 88 -2.20 -1.13 19.75
C ALA A 88 -0.87 -1.84 20.05
N GLU A 89 -0.93 -2.98 20.75
CA GLU A 89 0.25 -3.77 21.09
C GLU A 89 0.96 -4.32 19.84
N VAL A 90 0.21 -4.93 18.92
CA VAL A 90 0.78 -5.48 17.68
C VAL A 90 1.29 -4.35 16.79
N THR A 91 0.55 -3.26 16.69
CA THR A 91 0.96 -2.06 15.94
C THR A 91 2.27 -1.50 16.47
N ARG A 92 2.40 -1.37 17.79
CA ARG A 92 3.63 -0.87 18.42
C ARG A 92 4.83 -1.76 18.10
N LYS A 93 4.69 -3.07 18.26
CA LYS A 93 5.78 -4.03 17.99
C LYS A 93 6.19 -4.07 16.52
N ALA A 94 5.24 -3.91 15.59
CA ALA A 94 5.48 -4.11 14.16
C ALA A 94 5.84 -2.83 13.40
N PHE A 95 5.34 -1.66 13.81
CA PHE A 95 5.44 -0.42 13.04
C PHE A 95 5.95 0.78 13.84
N PHE A 96 5.73 0.80 15.16
CA PHE A 96 6.09 1.93 16.03
C PHE A 96 7.09 1.51 17.12
N ASN A 97 7.99 0.57 16.82
CA ASN A 97 8.91 -0.02 17.78
C ASN A 97 9.95 0.98 18.31
N ASP A 98 10.22 2.04 17.56
CA ASP A 98 11.19 3.08 17.92
C ASP A 98 10.53 4.36 18.50
N LEU A 99 9.20 4.33 18.69
CA LEU A 99 8.46 5.46 19.26
C LEU A 99 8.27 5.31 20.77
N ASP A 100 8.17 6.44 21.47
CA ASP A 100 7.71 6.42 22.86
C ASP A 100 6.23 5.97 22.95
N GLU A 101 5.77 5.67 24.16
CA GLU A 101 4.41 5.16 24.39
C GLU A 101 3.33 6.16 23.96
N SER A 102 3.54 7.44 24.26
CA SER A 102 2.59 8.51 23.96
C SER A 102 2.44 8.72 22.45
N GLN A 103 3.55 8.71 21.72
CA GLN A 103 3.59 8.83 20.26
C GLN A 103 2.95 7.62 19.59
N ALA A 104 3.30 6.40 20.03
CA ALA A 104 2.73 5.18 19.46
C ALA A 104 1.21 5.13 19.66
N ALA A 105 0.71 5.50 20.84
CA ALA A 105 -0.72 5.57 21.11
C ALA A 105 -1.41 6.63 20.23
N ALA A 106 -0.82 7.83 20.13
CA ALA A 106 -1.36 8.91 19.32
C ALA A 106 -1.43 8.56 17.82
N TYR A 107 -0.42 7.89 17.27
CA TYR A 107 -0.43 7.47 15.88
C TYR A 107 -1.28 6.23 15.62
N HIS A 108 -1.34 5.29 16.57
CA HIS A 108 -2.25 4.14 16.48
C HIS A 108 -3.71 4.60 16.37
N ALA A 109 -4.12 5.62 17.13
CA ALA A 109 -5.46 6.20 17.07
C ALA A 109 -5.83 6.82 15.72
N ARG A 110 -4.85 7.07 14.83
CA ARG A 110 -5.07 7.59 13.48
C ARG A 110 -5.16 6.49 12.42
N LEU A 111 -4.87 5.24 12.77
CA LEU A 111 -4.97 4.12 11.85
C LEU A 111 -6.44 3.75 11.64
N THR A 112 -6.76 3.34 10.42
CA THR A 112 -8.08 2.82 10.05
C THR A 112 -7.95 1.37 9.60
N PRO A 113 -9.03 0.57 9.69
CA PRO A 113 -9.01 -0.79 9.19
C PRO A 113 -8.61 -0.86 7.70
N GLN A 114 -7.77 -1.83 7.34
CA GLN A 114 -7.26 -2.02 5.99
C GLN A 114 -8.02 -3.17 5.29
N PRO A 115 -8.65 -2.96 4.12
CA PRO A 115 -9.33 -4.04 3.40
C PRO A 115 -8.42 -5.21 3.06
N LEU A 116 -8.82 -6.44 3.42
CA LEU A 116 -8.08 -7.67 3.12
C LEU A 116 -7.99 -7.90 1.61
N GLY A 117 -9.05 -7.56 0.85
CA GLY A 117 -9.10 -7.79 -0.60
C GLY A 117 -7.90 -7.23 -1.36
N VAL A 118 -7.34 -6.10 -0.91
CA VAL A 118 -6.13 -5.50 -1.51
C VAL A 118 -4.92 -6.42 -1.41
N TYR A 119 -4.84 -7.26 -0.38
CA TYR A 119 -3.75 -8.23 -0.24
C TYR A 119 -3.91 -9.48 -1.11
N LEU A 120 -5.13 -9.79 -1.54
CA LEU A 120 -5.49 -11.02 -2.23
C LEU A 120 -5.58 -10.86 -3.75
N GLU A 121 -5.79 -9.63 -4.23
CA GLU A 121 -5.76 -9.34 -5.66
C GLU A 121 -4.32 -9.51 -6.21
N GLU A 122 -4.22 -9.98 -7.46
CA GLU A 122 -2.94 -10.13 -8.16
C GLU A 122 -2.49 -8.80 -8.76
N SER A 123 -1.19 -8.51 -8.67
CA SER A 123 -0.59 -7.38 -9.38
C SER A 123 -0.67 -7.60 -10.88
N ARG A 124 -0.88 -6.51 -11.63
CA ARG A 124 -1.01 -6.54 -13.10
C ARG A 124 0.12 -5.83 -13.83
N PHE A 125 0.95 -5.10 -13.09
CA PHE A 125 1.98 -4.25 -13.66
C PHE A 125 3.26 -4.35 -12.85
N ASP A 126 4.38 -4.48 -13.54
CA ASP A 126 5.69 -4.49 -12.93
C ASP A 126 6.24 -3.07 -12.84
N LEU A 127 6.23 -2.48 -11.63
CA LEU A 127 6.80 -1.14 -11.42
C LEU A 127 8.29 -1.07 -11.72
N SER A 128 9.02 -2.18 -11.72
CA SER A 128 10.44 -2.19 -12.07
C SER A 128 10.69 -1.92 -13.56
N THR A 129 9.65 -2.03 -14.39
CA THR A 129 9.72 -1.75 -15.83
C THR A 129 9.53 -0.26 -16.17
N LEU A 130 9.22 0.59 -15.19
CA LEU A 130 9.06 2.02 -15.43
C LEU A 130 10.39 2.64 -15.84
N ALA A 131 10.41 3.20 -17.06
CA ALA A 131 11.49 4.07 -17.51
C ALA A 131 11.23 5.48 -16.97
N CYS A 132 11.84 5.81 -15.84
CA CYS A 132 11.91 7.18 -15.37
C CYS A 132 13.07 7.89 -16.11
N PRO A 133 12.85 9.08 -16.69
CA PRO A 133 13.93 9.84 -17.32
C PRO A 133 15.09 9.99 -16.34
N LYS A 134 16.27 9.53 -16.73
CA LYS A 134 17.48 9.85 -15.98
C LYS A 134 17.75 11.33 -16.20
N HIS A 135 17.64 12.13 -15.14
CA HIS A 135 18.10 13.52 -15.11
C HIS A 135 19.54 13.64 -15.62
#